data_AF-A0A847BD28-F1
#
_entry.id   AF-A0A847BD28-F1
#
_cell.length_a   1.000
_cell.length_b   1.000
_cell.length_c   1.000
_cell.angle_alpha   90.00
_cell.angle_beta   90.00
_cell.angle_gamma   90.00
#
_symmetry.space_group_name_H-M   'P 1'
#
loop_
_entity.id
_entity.type
_entity.pdbx_description
1 polymer ?
#
loop_
_entity_poly.entity_id
_entity_poly.type
_entity_poly.pdbx_seq_one_letter_code
_entity_poly.pdbx_strand_id
1 'polypeptide(L)' 'MQLEHGCPQQAGWQRYDVCVIGGGITGSSAALHLAERGYSVVLLEARELGFGASGRSG' A
#
# COMPACT_ATOMS: atom_id res chain seq x y z
N MET A 1 -16.55 -6.31 -15.77
CA MET A 1 -15.33 -7.14 -15.73
C MET A 1 -14.55 -6.70 -14.51
N GLN A 2 -14.86 -7.31 -13.36
CA GLN A 2 -14.25 -6.99 -12.07
C GLN A 2 -13.13 -8.01 -11.90
N LEU A 3 -11.88 -7.54 -11.99
CA LEU A 3 -10.73 -8.39 -11.71
C LEU A 3 -10.68 -8.58 -10.21
N GLU A 4 -10.86 -9.83 -9.79
CA GLU A 4 -10.63 -10.29 -8.43
C GLU A 4 -9.13 -10.05 -8.12
N HIS A 5 -8.81 -8.91 -7.51
CA HIS A 5 -7.48 -8.65 -6.96
C HIS A 5 -7.31 -9.56 -5.74
N GLY A 6 -7.02 -10.84 -5.98
CA GLY A 6 -6.64 -11.76 -4.92
C GLY A 6 -5.46 -11.13 -4.18
N CYS A 7 -5.67 -10.73 -2.93
CA CYS A 7 -4.57 -10.45 -2.03
C CYS A 7 -3.68 -11.69 -2.10
N PRO A 8 -2.43 -11.60 -2.58
CA PRO A 8 -1.57 -12.76 -2.66
C PRO A 8 -1.54 -13.37 -1.27
N GLN A 9 -1.99 -14.62 -1.17
CA GLN A 9 -1.95 -15.35 0.10
C GLN A 9 -0.47 -15.50 0.47
N GLN A 10 0.01 -14.60 1.32
CA GLN A 10 1.34 -14.69 1.90
C GLN A 10 1.33 -15.92 2.81
N ALA A 11 2.05 -16.98 2.42
CA ALA A 11 2.17 -18.17 3.24
C ALA A 11 3.12 -17.88 4.41
N GLY A 12 2.56 -17.65 5.60
CA GLY A 12 3.32 -17.43 6.82
C GLY A 12 3.50 -15.96 7.21
N TRP A 13 4.18 -15.73 8.33
CA TRP A 13 4.40 -14.40 8.88
C TRP A 13 5.52 -13.68 8.14
N GLN A 14 5.22 -12.52 7.53
CA GLN A 14 6.24 -11.62 6.99
C GLN A 14 6.57 -10.51 7.97
N ARG A 15 7.86 -10.21 8.10
CA ARG A 15 8.37 -9.09 8.89
C ARG A 15 8.76 -7.94 7.97
N TYR A 16 8.37 -6.75 8.39
CA TYR A 16 8.71 -5.47 7.77
C TYR A 16 9.15 -4.52 8.87
N ASP A 17 10.01 -3.57 8.53
CA ASP A 17 10.42 -2.51 9.46
C ASP A 17 9.28 -1.51 9.66
N VAL A 18 8.49 -1.25 8.61
CA VAL A 18 7.36 -0.31 8.63
C VAL A 18 6.15 -0.87 7.88
N CYS A 19 4.97 -0.69 8.48
CA CYS A 19 3.68 -0.96 7.85
C CYS A 19 2.92 0.36 7.66
N VAL A 20 2.59 0.70 6.40
CA VAL A 20 1.81 1.88 6.03
C VAL A 20 0.38 1.45 5.70
N ILE A 21 -0.60 2.03 6.39
CA ILE A 21 -2.03 1.74 6.17
C ILE A 21 -2.69 2.89 5.41
N GLY A 22 -3.26 2.59 4.25
CA GLY A 22 -3.93 3.52 3.35
C GLY A 22 -3.08 3.88 2.12
N GLY A 23 -3.58 3.55 0.93
CA GLY A 23 -2.94 3.75 -0.38
C GLY A 23 -3.29 5.07 -1.06
N GLY A 24 -3.61 6.12 -0.29
CA GLY A 24 -3.80 7.49 -0.80
C GLY A 24 -2.47 8.18 -1.10
N ILE A 25 -2.50 9.44 -1.57
CA ILE A 25 -1.29 10.18 -1.97
C ILE A 25 -0.23 10.24 -0.85
N THR A 26 -0.67 10.52 0.38
CA THR A 26 0.19 10.63 1.55
C THR A 26 0.79 9.27 1.93
N GLY A 27 -0.01 8.21 1.95
CA GLY A 27 0.45 6.87 2.32
C GLY A 27 1.45 6.31 1.30
N SER A 28 1.15 6.44 0.01
CA SER A 28 2.05 6.01 -1.06
C SER A 28 3.35 6.81 -1.07
N SER A 29 3.30 8.13 -0.87
CA SER A 29 4.50 8.96 -0.74
C SER A 29 5.33 8.57 0.49
N ALA A 30 4.70 8.36 1.65
CA ALA A 30 5.41 7.92 2.85
C ALA A 30 6.09 6.56 2.65
N ALA A 31 5.41 5.58 2.05
CA ALA A 31 5.97 4.26 1.78
C ALA A 31 7.18 4.34 0.82
N LEU A 32 7.08 5.11 -0.26
CA LEU A 32 8.19 5.33 -1.19
C LEU A 32 9.40 5.96 -0.48
N HIS A 33 9.19 7.05 0.25
CA HIS A 33 10.28 7.76 0.93
C HIS A 33 10.92 6.94 2.06
N LEU A 34 10.21 5.96 2.64
CA LEU A 34 10.77 5.02 3.61
C LEU A 34 11.56 3.92 2.90
N ALA A 35 11.04 3.37 1.81
CA ALA A 35 11.75 2.38 1.00
C ALA A 35 13.06 2.94 0.42
N GLU A 36 13.06 4.19 -0.08
CA GLU A 36 14.26 4.89 -0.57
C GLU A 36 15.33 5.10 0.53
N ARG A 37 14.92 5.12 1.80
CA ARG A 37 15.84 5.18 2.95
C ARG A 37 16.35 3.81 3.40
N GLY A 38 15.95 2.74 2.70
CA GLY A 38 16.42 1.37 2.95
C GLY A 38 15.58 0.56 3.94
N TYR A 39 14.41 1.05 4.35
CA TYR A 39 13.49 0.26 5.18
C TYR A 39 12.77 -0.80 4.34
N SER A 40 12.55 -1.98 4.92
CA SER A 40 11.59 -2.96 4.40
C SER A 40 10.17 -2.48 4.74
N VAL A 41 9.39 -2.08 3.75
CA VAL A 41 8.08 -1.46 3.92
C VAL A 41 6.99 -2.31 3.27
N VAL A 42 5.87 -2.47 3.98
CA VAL A 42 4.61 -2.95 3.41
C VAL A 42 3.57 -1.84 3.41
N LEU A 43 2.87 -1.65 2.30
CA LEU A 43 1.72 -0.76 2.18
C LEU A 43 0.46 -1.59 1.99
N LEU A 44 -0.56 -1.34 2.83
CA LEU A 44 -1.84 -2.03 2.79
C LEU A 44 -2.96 -1.04 2.46
N GLU A 45 -3.74 -1.35 1.44
CA GLU A 45 -4.96 -0.62 1.05
C GLU A 45 -6.12 -1.62 0.98
N ALA A 46 -7.29 -1.22 1.48
CA ALA A 46 -8.47 -2.08 1.51
C ALA A 46 -9.10 -2.26 0.11
N ARG A 47 -8.81 -1.35 -0.82
CA ARG A 47 -9.24 -1.39 -2.22
C ARG A 47 -8.05 -1.21 -3.17
N GLU A 48 -8.29 -0.52 -4.29
CA GLU A 48 -7.26 -0.12 -5.23
C GLU A 48 -6.53 1.13 -4.71
N LEU A 49 -5.25 1.27 -5.05
CA LEU A 49 -4.47 2.46 -4.71
C LEU A 49 -5.18 3.71 -5.23
N GLY A 50 -5.22 4.76 -4.40
CA GLY A 50 -5.86 6.01 -4.75
C GLY A 50 -7.39 6.01 -4.69
N PHE A 51 -8.08 4.91 -4.33
CA PHE A 51 -9.55 4.84 -4.30
C PHE A 51 -10.22 6.00 -3.52
N GLY A 52 -9.58 6.46 -2.44
CA GLY A 52 -10.09 7.49 -1.54
C GLY A 52 -10.18 8.90 -2.15
N ALA A 53 -10.11 9.94 -1.31
CA ALA A 53 -10.17 11.32 -1.78
C ALA A 53 -9.09 11.64 -2.83
N SER A 54 -7.87 11.14 -2.64
CA SER A 54 -6.72 11.47 -3.50
C SER A 54 -6.89 11.10 -4.97
N GLY A 55 -7.57 10.01 -5.31
CA GLY A 55 -7.81 9.62 -6.71
C GLY A 55 -9.07 10.23 -7.34
N ARG A 56 -9.84 11.03 -6.58
CA ARG A 56 -11.10 11.66 -7.02
C ARG A 56 -11.02 13.19 -7.11
N SER A 57 -9.87 13.77 -6.80
CA SER A 57 -9.62 15.22 -6.83
C SER A 57 -9.16 15.73 -8.20
N GLY A 58 -9.41 14.97 -9.27
CA GLY A 58 -9.09 15.32 -10.66
C GLY A 58 -10.23 16.03 -11.36
#